data_AF-A0A9E0ZLQ7-F1
#
_entry.id   AF-A0A9E0ZLQ7-F1
#
_cell.length_a   1.000
_cell.length_b   1.000
_cell.length_c   1.000
_cell.angle_alpha   90.00
_cell.angle_beta   90.00
_cell.angle_gamma   90.00
#
_symmetry.space_group_name_H-M   'P 1'
#
loop_
_entity.id
_entity.type
_entity.pdbx_description
1 polymer ?
#
loop_
_entity_poly.entity_id
_entity_poly.type
_entity_poly.pdbx_seq_one_letter_code
_entity_poly.pdbx_strand_id
1 'polypeptide(L)'
;MLNITEERKDTLKYGCILGAVLFIVNVIYIGIQRDKSFAEAIMPYFALLFLGYTAAGILFFAIYTTREPKEDSFWKYCLKGAAGVYTLMNFVPLFLLAGVLLADRTPVRMIFLLDAIVIGGFLVWDYVMVWKMSRKLNKKSMKTRVLRVDLDGPPKTVDEFAAQIADYCGKNHRTLEFISRGKTMEIMMDGEYYTVEIDQSYSQFGPLYGMKFIQRK
;
A
#
# COMPACT_ATOMS: atom_id res chain seq x y z
N MET A 1 -6.24 13.69 4.56
CA MET A 1 -4.86 13.73 5.13
C MET A 1 -4.80 12.76 6.29
N LEU A 2 -3.95 11.73 6.21
CA LEU A 2 -3.55 10.99 7.40
C LEU A 2 -2.58 11.79 8.21
N ASN A 3 -2.72 11.70 9.53
CA ASN A 3 -1.65 12.07 10.43
C ASN A 3 -0.44 11.16 10.15
N ILE A 4 0.68 11.77 9.78
CA ILE A 4 2.02 11.17 9.66
C ILE A 4 2.35 10.31 10.90
N THR A 5 1.77 10.65 12.05
CA THR A 5 1.88 9.93 13.32
C THR A 5 1.24 8.53 13.29
N GLU A 6 0.10 8.35 12.65
CA GLU A 6 -0.59 7.05 12.58
C GLU A 6 0.11 6.11 11.59
N GLU A 7 0.57 6.62 10.45
CA GLU A 7 1.38 5.83 9.49
C GLU A 7 2.70 5.35 10.10
N ARG A 8 3.35 6.19 10.92
CA ARG A 8 4.56 5.80 11.67
C ARG A 8 4.26 4.75 12.74
N LYS A 9 3.13 4.85 13.44
CA LYS A 9 2.71 3.84 14.42
C LYS A 9 2.43 2.50 13.76
N ASP A 10 1.71 2.49 12.63
CA ASP A 10 1.42 1.27 11.89
C ASP A 10 2.69 0.64 11.33
N THR A 11 3.57 1.45 10.73
CA THR A 11 4.89 0.98 10.25
C THR A 11 5.69 0.34 11.37
N LEU A 12 5.75 0.98 12.55
CA LEU A 12 6.45 0.44 13.71
C LEU A 12 5.81 -0.85 14.20
N LYS A 13 4.48 -0.87 14.35
CA LYS A 13 3.73 -2.03 14.85
C LYS A 13 3.87 -3.23 13.93
N TYR A 14 3.54 -3.09 12.65
CA TYR A 14 3.60 -4.19 11.69
C TYR A 14 5.04 -4.60 11.39
N GLY A 15 5.97 -3.64 11.38
CA GLY A 15 7.39 -3.90 11.26
C GLY A 15 7.95 -4.73 12.41
N CYS A 16 7.64 -4.37 13.65
CA CYS A 16 8.01 -5.16 14.82
C CYS A 16 7.40 -6.56 14.80
N ILE A 17 6.14 -6.70 14.40
CA ILE A 17 5.47 -8.01 14.29
C ILE A 17 6.18 -8.88 13.24
N LEU A 18 6.46 -8.36 12.05
CA LEU A 18 7.14 -9.11 10.99
C LEU A 18 8.54 -9.54 11.43
N GLY A 19 9.31 -8.60 12.01
CA GLY A 19 10.64 -8.89 12.55
C GLY A 19 10.62 -9.98 13.63
N ALA A 20 9.66 -9.91 14.56
CA ALA A 20 9.48 -10.93 15.59
C ALA A 20 9.11 -12.29 15.00
N VAL A 21 8.23 -12.34 14.00
CA VAL A 21 7.86 -13.60 13.31
C VAL A 21 9.07 -14.23 12.62
N LEU A 22 9.84 -13.46 11.84
CA LEU A 22 11.06 -13.94 11.19
C LEU A 22 12.06 -14.48 12.22
N PHE A 23 12.28 -13.74 13.31
CA PHE A 23 13.16 -14.19 14.37
C PHE A 23 12.69 -15.50 15.02
N ILE A 24 11.42 -15.59 15.41
CA ILE A 24 10.86 -16.78 16.07
C ILE A 24 10.98 -18.01 15.18
N VAL A 25 10.67 -17.90 13.88
CA VAL A 25 10.79 -19.00 12.91
C VAL A 25 12.24 -19.51 12.86
N ASN A 26 13.22 -18.61 12.81
CA ASN A 26 14.64 -18.98 12.78
C ASN A 26 15.12 -19.59 14.11
N VAL A 27 14.67 -19.06 15.25
CA VAL A 27 15.01 -19.61 16.57
C VAL A 27 14.46 -21.03 16.72
N ILE A 28 13.22 -21.29 16.29
CA ILE A 28 12.64 -22.64 16.29
C ILE A 28 13.48 -23.58 15.42
N TYR A 29 13.86 -23.15 14.23
CA TYR A 29 14.72 -23.92 13.34
C TYR A 29 16.07 -24.28 13.98
N ILE A 30 16.76 -23.29 14.56
CA ILE A 30 18.03 -23.49 15.26
C ILE A 30 17.85 -24.42 16.49
N GLY A 31 16.74 -24.28 17.22
CA GLY A 31 16.41 -25.11 18.36
C GLY A 31 16.24 -26.60 18.01
N ILE A 32 15.69 -26.90 16.83
CA ILE A 32 15.45 -28.27 16.35
C ILE A 32 16.73 -28.89 15.73
N GLN A 33 17.73 -28.09 15.37
CA GLN A 33 18.98 -28.62 14.82
C GLN A 33 19.69 -29.56 15.81
N ARG A 34 20.21 -30.65 15.26
CA ARG A 34 21.05 -31.63 15.98
C ARG A 34 22.43 -31.07 16.31
N ASP A 35 22.98 -30.23 15.43
CA ASP A 35 24.26 -29.56 15.64
C ASP A 35 24.04 -28.30 16.49
N LYS A 36 24.51 -28.35 17.74
CA LYS A 36 24.38 -27.25 18.72
C LYS A 36 25.53 -26.26 18.65
N SER A 37 26.62 -26.56 17.94
CA SER A 37 27.80 -25.70 17.85
C SER A 37 27.46 -24.32 17.25
N PHE A 38 26.56 -24.30 16.26
CA PHE A 38 26.07 -23.06 15.67
C PHE A 38 25.18 -22.27 16.64
N ALA A 39 24.29 -22.95 17.37
CA ALA A 39 23.42 -22.32 18.35
C ALA A 39 24.21 -21.68 19.50
N GLU A 40 25.24 -22.38 20.00
CA GLU A 40 26.15 -21.86 21.02
C GLU A 40 26.93 -20.64 20.54
N ALA A 41 27.39 -20.65 19.27
CA ALA A 41 28.12 -19.54 18.69
C ALA A 41 27.30 -18.25 18.56
N ILE A 42 25.98 -18.36 18.29
CA ILE A 42 25.11 -17.19 18.13
C ILE A 42 24.47 -16.74 19.46
N MET A 43 24.47 -17.59 20.49
CA MET A 43 23.81 -17.31 21.78
C MET A 43 24.23 -15.98 22.42
N PRO A 44 25.52 -15.58 22.42
CA PRO A 44 25.93 -14.27 22.94
C PRO A 44 25.32 -13.09 22.19
N TYR A 45 24.97 -13.28 20.93
CA TYR A 45 24.41 -12.25 20.04
C TYR A 45 22.89 -12.34 19.92
N PHE A 46 22.21 -13.19 20.70
CA PHE A 46 20.79 -13.49 20.55
C PHE A 46 19.91 -12.23 20.61
N ALA A 47 20.16 -11.35 21.60
CA ALA A 47 19.44 -10.09 21.74
C ALA A 47 19.72 -9.14 20.56
N LEU A 48 20.97 -9.09 20.08
CA LEU A 48 21.36 -8.27 18.94
C LEU A 48 20.70 -8.76 17.65
N LEU A 49 20.62 -10.08 17.45
CA LEU A 49 19.91 -10.68 16.32
C LEU A 49 18.43 -10.33 16.36
N PHE A 50 17.78 -10.42 17.53
CA PHE A 50 16.38 -10.03 17.67
C PHE A 50 16.15 -8.56 17.29
N LEU A 51 17.01 -7.66 17.77
CA LEU A 51 16.95 -6.24 17.40
C LEU A 51 17.19 -6.03 15.90
N GLY A 52 18.12 -6.78 15.31
CA GLY A 52 18.40 -6.77 13.87
C GLY A 52 17.17 -7.16 13.04
N TYR A 53 16.50 -8.26 13.40
CA TYR A 53 15.25 -8.67 12.73
C TYR A 53 14.13 -7.65 12.91
N THR A 54 14.00 -7.08 14.11
CA THR A 54 13.01 -6.03 14.40
C THR A 54 13.27 -4.79 13.53
N ALA A 55 14.52 -4.33 13.45
CA ALA A 55 14.91 -3.22 12.60
C ALA A 55 14.68 -3.51 11.11
N ALA A 56 15.01 -4.72 10.65
CA ALA A 56 14.74 -5.15 9.29
C ALA A 56 13.25 -5.18 8.96
N GLY A 57 12.40 -5.67 9.87
CA GLY A 57 10.95 -5.66 9.73
C GLY A 57 10.37 -4.25 9.66
N ILE A 58 10.85 -3.33 10.51
CA ILE A 58 10.48 -1.90 10.46
C ILE A 58 10.90 -1.27 9.14
N LEU A 59 12.13 -1.55 8.67
CA LEU A 59 12.61 -1.04 7.39
C LEU A 59 11.79 -1.59 6.21
N PHE A 60 11.47 -2.88 6.22
CA PHE A 60 10.62 -3.52 5.24
C PHE A 60 9.26 -2.80 5.17
N PHE A 61 8.60 -2.61 6.32
CA PHE A 61 7.31 -1.93 6.36
C PHE A 61 7.42 -0.44 6.01
N ALA A 62 8.51 0.23 6.37
CA ALA A 62 8.72 1.63 6.02
C ALA A 62 8.76 1.81 4.50
N ILE A 63 9.48 0.93 3.79
CA ILE A 63 9.54 0.96 2.32
C ILE A 63 8.19 0.49 1.73
N TYR A 64 7.55 -0.51 2.34
CA TYR A 64 6.26 -1.04 1.89
C TYR A 64 5.11 -0.03 1.99
N THR A 65 5.13 0.83 3.01
CA THR A 65 4.10 1.87 3.22
C THR A 65 4.49 3.21 2.61
N THR A 66 5.70 3.35 2.06
CA THR A 66 6.17 4.60 1.45
C THR A 66 5.24 4.97 0.28
N ARG A 67 4.55 6.10 0.43
CA ARG A 67 3.80 6.72 -0.67
C ARG A 67 4.73 7.51 -1.58
N GLU A 68 4.26 7.76 -2.80
CA GLU A 68 4.96 8.49 -3.86
C GLU A 68 5.86 9.61 -3.29
N PRO A 69 7.18 9.56 -3.54
CA PRO A 69 8.10 10.61 -3.18
C PRO A 69 7.61 11.96 -3.70
N LYS A 70 7.49 12.94 -2.80
CA LYS A 70 7.02 14.29 -3.14
C LYS A 70 8.03 15.06 -4.00
N GLU A 71 9.30 14.70 -3.94
CA GLU A 71 10.37 15.29 -4.72
C GLU A 71 10.62 14.52 -6.01
N ASP A 72 11.00 15.25 -7.07
CA ASP A 72 11.33 14.71 -8.39
C ASP A 72 12.65 13.94 -8.36
N SER A 73 12.61 12.75 -7.79
CA SER A 73 13.75 11.83 -7.65
C SER A 73 13.52 10.54 -8.43
N PHE A 74 14.61 9.80 -8.68
CA PHE A 74 14.53 8.45 -9.26
C PHE A 74 13.54 7.54 -8.52
N TRP A 75 13.46 7.66 -7.19
CA TRP A 75 12.52 6.92 -6.36
C TRP A 75 11.05 7.22 -6.69
N LYS A 76 10.73 8.43 -7.17
CA LYS A 76 9.37 8.80 -7.61
C LYS A 76 8.93 7.97 -8.82
N TYR A 77 9.86 7.64 -9.71
CA TYR A 77 9.58 6.81 -10.88
C TYR A 77 9.48 5.33 -10.53
N CYS A 78 10.35 4.83 -9.64
CA CYS A 78 10.34 3.42 -9.23
C CYS A 78 9.20 3.06 -8.26
N LEU A 79 8.77 4.00 -7.41
CA LEU A 79 7.70 3.81 -6.42
C LEU A 79 6.39 4.49 -6.84
N LYS A 80 6.18 4.71 -8.15
CA LYS A 80 4.96 5.33 -8.65
C LYS A 80 3.75 4.41 -8.45
N GLY A 81 2.84 4.82 -7.57
CA GLY A 81 1.67 4.04 -7.16
C GLY A 81 1.97 2.69 -6.51
N ALA A 82 0.90 1.95 -6.20
CA ALA A 82 0.98 0.64 -5.55
C ALA A 82 1.82 -0.37 -6.35
N ALA A 83 1.77 -0.32 -7.69
CA ALA A 83 2.49 -1.23 -8.56
C ALA A 83 4.02 -1.14 -8.41
N GLY A 84 4.57 0.07 -8.23
CA GLY A 84 6.01 0.27 -8.03
C GLY A 84 6.49 -0.36 -6.72
N VAL A 85 5.74 -0.15 -5.63
CA VAL A 85 6.03 -0.75 -4.32
C VAL A 85 6.00 -2.27 -4.37
N TYR A 86 4.95 -2.88 -4.94
CA TYR A 86 4.90 -4.34 -5.08
C TYR A 86 6.04 -4.88 -5.93
N THR A 87 6.40 -4.19 -7.02
CA THR A 87 7.50 -4.61 -7.90
C THR A 87 8.82 -4.63 -7.12
N LEU A 88 9.11 -3.58 -6.36
CA LEU A 88 10.31 -3.51 -5.52
C LEU A 88 10.32 -4.60 -4.44
N MET A 89 9.18 -4.84 -3.80
CA MET A 89 9.06 -5.81 -2.71
C MET A 89 9.20 -7.26 -3.18
N ASN A 90 8.84 -7.56 -4.43
CA ASN A 90 9.08 -8.87 -5.02
C ASN A 90 10.58 -9.19 -5.20
N PHE A 91 11.46 -8.18 -5.22
CA PHE A 91 12.91 -8.44 -5.23
C PHE A 91 13.45 -8.87 -3.87
N VAL A 92 12.75 -8.62 -2.76
CA VAL A 92 13.23 -9.00 -1.42
C VAL A 92 13.36 -10.52 -1.27
N PRO A 93 12.34 -11.35 -1.60
CA PRO A 93 12.50 -12.80 -1.64
C PRO A 93 13.59 -13.27 -2.61
N LEU A 94 13.75 -12.62 -3.76
CA LEU A 94 14.80 -12.96 -4.74
C LEU A 94 16.21 -12.72 -4.19
N PHE A 95 16.40 -11.61 -3.48
CA PHE A 95 17.67 -11.31 -2.80
C PHE A 95 17.99 -12.34 -1.71
N LEU A 96 16.99 -12.74 -0.92
CA LEU A 96 17.17 -13.78 0.09
C LEU A 96 17.50 -15.14 -0.56
N LEU A 97 16.86 -15.51 -1.67
CA LEU A 97 17.19 -16.71 -2.44
C LEU A 97 18.61 -16.66 -3.02
N ALA A 98 19.10 -15.50 -3.46
CA ALA A 98 20.50 -15.33 -3.84
C ALA A 98 21.43 -15.57 -2.63
N GLY A 99 21.05 -15.11 -1.44
CA GLY A 99 21.73 -15.43 -0.18
C GLY A 99 21.82 -16.93 0.12
N VAL A 100 20.78 -17.70 -0.22
CA VAL A 100 20.80 -19.19 -0.11
C VAL A 100 21.89 -19.79 -1.01
N LEU A 101 22.07 -19.27 -2.22
CA LEU A 101 23.06 -19.78 -3.17
C LEU A 101 24.49 -19.39 -2.77
N LEU A 102 24.66 -18.21 -2.17
CA LEU A 102 25.97 -17.65 -1.82
C LEU A 102 26.49 -18.06 -0.43
N ALA A 103 25.62 -18.42 0.51
CA ALA A 103 26.05 -18.78 1.85
C ALA A 103 26.81 -20.11 1.86
N ASP A 104 27.95 -20.19 2.57
CA ASP A 104 28.73 -21.44 2.63
C ASP A 104 28.23 -22.44 3.67
N ARG A 105 27.56 -21.96 4.73
CA ARG A 105 27.09 -22.79 5.83
C ARG A 105 25.61 -23.15 5.71
N THR A 106 25.29 -24.44 5.88
CA THR A 106 23.93 -24.97 5.80
C THR A 106 22.94 -24.28 6.75
N PRO A 107 23.26 -23.99 8.03
CA PRO A 107 22.36 -23.24 8.91
C PRO A 107 22.01 -21.86 8.38
N VAL A 108 22.97 -21.15 7.79
CA VAL A 108 22.80 -19.79 7.25
C VAL A 108 21.95 -19.83 5.98
N ARG A 109 22.17 -20.81 5.09
CA ARG A 109 21.32 -21.04 3.91
C ARG A 109 19.86 -21.21 4.29
N MET A 110 19.61 -21.99 5.34
CA MET A 110 18.24 -22.28 5.78
C MET A 110 17.58 -21.07 6.43
N ILE A 111 18.33 -20.22 7.14
CA ILE A 111 17.80 -18.94 7.65
C ILE A 111 17.31 -18.07 6.49
N PHE A 112 18.15 -17.87 5.46
CA PHE A 112 17.74 -17.11 4.27
C PHE A 112 16.52 -17.72 3.56
N LEU A 113 16.44 -19.04 3.49
CA LEU A 113 15.33 -19.74 2.88
C LEU A 113 14.02 -19.55 3.68
N LEU A 114 14.08 -19.69 5.00
CA LEU A 114 12.92 -19.49 5.88
C LEU A 114 12.42 -18.06 5.81
N ASP A 115 13.32 -17.08 5.83
CA ASP A 115 12.96 -15.67 5.67
C ASP A 115 12.31 -15.40 4.31
N ALA A 116 12.84 -15.98 3.23
CA ALA A 116 12.27 -15.86 1.89
C ALA A 116 10.84 -16.43 1.84
N ILE A 117 10.60 -17.56 2.51
CA ILE A 117 9.28 -18.19 2.59
C ILE A 117 8.31 -17.30 3.38
N VAL A 118 8.71 -16.76 4.53
CA VAL A 118 7.85 -15.91 5.36
C VAL A 118 7.47 -14.62 4.61
N ILE A 119 8.46 -13.92 4.03
CA ILE A 119 8.23 -12.69 3.27
C ILE A 119 7.42 -12.97 2.01
N GLY A 120 7.77 -14.02 1.25
CA GLY A 120 7.03 -14.41 0.05
C GLY A 120 5.58 -14.78 0.36
N GLY A 121 5.36 -15.54 1.43
CA GLY A 121 4.02 -15.89 1.91
C GLY A 121 3.20 -14.67 2.31
N PHE A 122 3.81 -13.69 3.00
CA PHE A 122 3.19 -12.41 3.31
C PHE A 122 2.76 -11.64 2.04
N LEU A 123 3.65 -11.51 1.06
CA LEU A 123 3.36 -10.79 -0.18
C LEU A 123 2.26 -11.47 -1.01
N VAL A 124 2.28 -12.79 -1.09
CA VAL A 124 1.22 -13.57 -1.76
C VAL A 124 -0.12 -13.41 -1.04
N TRP A 125 -0.12 -13.49 0.29
CA TRP A 125 -1.34 -13.31 1.09
C TRP A 125 -1.96 -11.94 0.89
N ASP A 126 -1.15 -10.89 0.95
CA ASP A 126 -1.57 -9.52 0.75
C ASP A 126 -2.11 -9.31 -0.69
N TYR A 127 -1.40 -9.81 -1.70
CA TYR A 127 -1.87 -9.77 -3.09
C TYR A 127 -3.23 -10.44 -3.26
N VAL A 128 -3.44 -11.61 -2.65
CA VAL A 128 -4.73 -12.32 -2.68
C VAL A 128 -5.83 -11.49 -2.02
N MET A 129 -5.55 -10.78 -0.92
CA MET A 129 -6.51 -9.90 -0.26
C MET A 129 -6.89 -8.70 -1.14
N VAL A 130 -5.89 -8.05 -1.75
CA VAL A 130 -6.10 -6.95 -2.69
C VAL A 130 -6.90 -7.42 -3.91
N TRP A 131 -6.58 -8.59 -4.45
CA TRP A 131 -7.32 -9.20 -5.57
C TRP A 131 -8.77 -9.54 -5.22
N LYS A 132 -9.03 -10.07 -4.01
CA LYS A 132 -10.40 -10.29 -3.52
C LYS A 132 -11.15 -8.97 -3.38
N MET A 133 -10.50 -7.93 -2.88
CA MET A 133 -11.09 -6.59 -2.73
C MET A 133 -11.41 -5.98 -4.10
N SER A 134 -10.49 -6.02 -5.05
CA SER A 134 -10.71 -5.52 -6.40
C SER A 134 -11.86 -6.25 -7.09
N ARG A 135 -11.98 -7.57 -6.92
CA ARG A 135 -13.13 -8.35 -7.41
C ARG A 135 -14.44 -7.93 -6.75
N LYS A 136 -14.47 -7.63 -5.45
CA LYS A 136 -15.68 -7.13 -4.78
C LYS A 136 -16.09 -5.76 -5.30
N LEU A 137 -15.12 -4.88 -5.56
CA LEU A 137 -15.35 -3.56 -6.16
C LEU A 137 -15.84 -3.68 -7.60
N ASN A 138 -15.24 -4.57 -8.40
CA ASN A 138 -15.60 -4.79 -9.81
C ASN A 138 -16.92 -5.57 -10.00
N LYS A 139 -17.33 -6.41 -9.03
CA LYS A 139 -18.63 -7.11 -9.07
C LYS A 139 -19.83 -6.20 -8.78
N LYS A 140 -19.62 -5.00 -8.22
CA LYS A 140 -20.61 -3.94 -8.32
C LYS A 140 -20.56 -3.39 -9.74
N SER A 141 -21.17 -4.13 -10.66
CA SER A 141 -21.54 -3.65 -11.99
C SER A 141 -22.44 -2.43 -11.81
N MET A 142 -21.85 -1.24 -11.69
CA MET A 142 -22.59 -0.03 -11.98
C MET A 142 -22.77 -0.03 -13.49
N LYS A 143 -24.01 -0.22 -13.94
CA LYS A 143 -24.44 0.00 -15.35
C LYS A 143 -24.13 1.42 -15.86
N THR A 144 -23.62 2.26 -14.97
CA THR A 144 -23.35 3.67 -15.11
C THR A 144 -21.83 3.85 -15.07
N ARG A 145 -21.26 4.51 -16.10
CA ARG A 145 -19.85 4.93 -16.04
C ARG A 145 -19.72 5.94 -14.91
N VAL A 146 -18.99 5.59 -13.87
CA VAL A 146 -18.69 6.48 -12.73
C VAL A 146 -17.23 6.88 -12.81
N LEU A 147 -16.97 8.14 -13.12
CA LEU A 147 -15.64 8.73 -13.00
C LEU A 147 -15.50 9.25 -11.56
N ARG A 148 -14.44 8.83 -10.88
CA ARG A 148 -14.10 9.29 -9.53
C ARG A 148 -12.88 10.20 -9.59
N VAL A 149 -12.98 11.34 -8.93
CA VAL A 149 -11.89 12.31 -8.80
C VAL A 149 -11.69 12.58 -7.32
N ASP A 150 -10.47 12.37 -6.82
CA ASP A 150 -10.14 12.64 -5.42
C ASP A 150 -10.11 14.15 -5.16
N LEU A 151 -10.62 14.55 -3.98
CA LEU A 151 -10.64 15.94 -3.52
C LEU A 151 -9.69 16.10 -2.33
N ASP A 152 -9.00 17.24 -2.26
CA ASP A 152 -8.10 17.55 -1.14
C ASP A 152 -8.84 17.74 0.20
N GLY A 153 -10.14 18.07 0.14
CA GLY A 153 -11.03 18.20 1.29
C GLY A 153 -12.50 18.31 0.89
N PRO A 154 -13.44 18.22 1.85
CA PRO A 154 -14.86 18.34 1.56
C PRO A 154 -15.21 19.80 1.22
N PRO A 155 -15.87 20.07 0.09
CA PRO A 155 -16.38 21.41 -0.20
C PRO A 155 -17.44 21.79 0.85
N LYS A 156 -17.32 22.98 1.42
CA LYS A 156 -18.20 23.48 2.50
C LYS A 156 -19.44 24.16 1.96
N THR A 157 -19.39 24.64 0.72
CA THR A 157 -20.51 25.33 0.05
C THR A 157 -20.79 24.74 -1.32
N VAL A 158 -21.99 25.00 -1.84
CA VAL A 158 -22.38 24.60 -3.20
C VAL A 158 -21.48 25.28 -4.24
N ASP A 159 -21.10 26.54 -4.03
CA ASP A 159 -20.23 27.27 -4.94
C ASP A 159 -18.80 26.73 -4.94
N GLU A 160 -18.28 26.31 -3.79
CA GLU A 160 -16.97 25.65 -3.69
C GLU A 160 -16.97 24.31 -4.44
N PHE A 161 -18.08 23.56 -4.33
CA PHE A 161 -18.24 22.32 -5.07
C PHE A 161 -18.32 22.56 -6.59
N ALA A 162 -19.04 23.59 -7.04
CA ALA A 162 -19.10 23.98 -8.46
C ALA A 162 -17.74 24.42 -8.99
N ALA A 163 -16.96 25.17 -8.20
CA ALA A 163 -15.62 25.61 -8.56
C ALA A 163 -14.66 24.43 -8.76
N GLN A 164 -14.74 23.40 -7.91
CA GLN A 164 -13.92 22.19 -8.06
C GLN A 164 -14.27 21.39 -9.32
N ILE A 165 -15.55 21.31 -9.68
CA ILE A 165 -16.00 20.69 -10.94
C ILE A 165 -15.47 21.49 -12.15
N ALA A 166 -15.57 22.82 -12.10
CA ALA A 166 -15.08 23.70 -13.15
C ALA A 166 -13.56 23.63 -13.34
N ASP A 167 -12.80 23.60 -12.23
CA ASP A 167 -11.35 23.43 -12.26
C ASP A 167 -10.95 22.07 -12.85
N TYR A 168 -11.67 21.00 -12.49
CA TYR A 168 -11.47 19.68 -13.09
C TYR A 168 -11.71 19.70 -14.61
N CYS A 169 -12.84 20.23 -15.07
CA CYS A 169 -13.15 20.31 -16.51
C CYS A 169 -12.15 21.20 -17.26
N GLY A 170 -11.76 22.34 -16.67
CA GLY A 170 -10.78 23.26 -17.24
C GLY A 170 -9.40 22.62 -17.41
N LYS A 171 -8.90 21.92 -16.39
CA LYS A 171 -7.62 21.18 -16.44
C LYS A 171 -7.60 20.06 -17.48
N ASN A 172 -8.76 19.47 -17.76
CA ASN A 172 -8.90 18.35 -18.69
C ASN A 172 -9.43 18.77 -20.06
N HIS A 173 -9.53 20.08 -20.34
CA HIS A 173 -10.05 20.63 -21.61
C HIS A 173 -11.42 20.08 -22.01
N ARG A 174 -12.31 19.91 -21.03
CA ARG A 174 -13.69 19.42 -21.23
C ARG A 174 -14.68 20.57 -21.26
N THR A 175 -15.74 20.45 -22.05
CA THR A 175 -16.85 21.41 -21.98
C THR A 175 -17.67 21.16 -20.72
N LEU A 176 -18.23 22.22 -20.14
CA LEU A 176 -18.99 22.14 -18.90
C LEU A 176 -20.16 23.13 -18.92
N GLU A 177 -21.36 22.61 -18.72
CA GLU A 177 -22.57 23.40 -18.46
C GLU A 177 -23.24 22.91 -17.18
N PHE A 178 -23.64 23.84 -16.32
CA PHE A 178 -24.38 23.51 -15.08
C PHE A 178 -25.88 23.57 -15.36
N ILE A 179 -26.57 22.45 -15.18
CA ILE A 179 -28.04 22.35 -15.33
C ILE A 179 -28.72 22.63 -13.99
N SER A 180 -28.19 22.06 -12.90
CA SER A 180 -28.73 22.27 -11.55
C SER A 180 -27.60 22.27 -10.52
N ARG A 181 -27.67 23.22 -9.57
CA ARG A 181 -26.69 23.39 -8.49
C ARG A 181 -27.36 23.07 -7.15
N GLY A 182 -26.82 22.09 -6.45
CA GLY A 182 -27.30 21.66 -5.13
C GLY A 182 -26.28 20.78 -4.42
N LYS A 183 -26.73 19.98 -3.43
CA LYS A 183 -25.89 18.96 -2.79
C LYS A 183 -25.42 17.88 -3.77
N THR A 184 -26.24 17.63 -4.77
CA THR A 184 -25.92 16.88 -5.97
C THR A 184 -25.98 17.86 -7.14
N MET A 185 -24.96 17.88 -7.99
CA MET A 185 -24.92 18.75 -9.17
C MET A 185 -25.38 17.97 -10.39
N GLU A 186 -26.15 18.61 -11.26
CA GLU A 186 -26.43 18.09 -12.59
C GLU A 186 -25.68 18.94 -13.61
N ILE A 187 -24.82 18.31 -14.40
CA ILE A 187 -23.96 18.98 -15.37
C ILE A 187 -24.03 18.29 -16.72
N MET A 188 -23.75 19.04 -17.77
CA MET A 188 -23.45 18.50 -19.09
C MET A 188 -21.95 18.66 -19.34
N MET A 189 -21.28 17.55 -19.59
CA MET A 189 -19.83 17.49 -19.81
C MET A 189 -19.57 16.80 -21.14
N ASP A 190 -18.93 17.48 -22.08
CA ASP A 190 -18.67 16.98 -23.44
C ASP A 190 -19.96 16.52 -24.17
N GLY A 191 -21.08 17.21 -23.92
CA GLY A 191 -22.40 16.90 -24.51
C GLY A 191 -23.15 15.74 -23.85
N GLU A 192 -22.60 15.14 -22.79
CA GLU A 192 -23.19 14.02 -22.06
C GLU A 192 -23.70 14.49 -20.68
N TYR A 193 -24.85 13.96 -20.25
CA TYR A 193 -25.44 14.30 -18.95
C TYR A 193 -24.77 13.54 -17.81
N TYR A 194 -24.38 14.27 -16.76
CA TYR A 194 -23.80 13.71 -15.55
C TYR A 194 -24.49 14.23 -14.29
N THR A 195 -24.56 13.35 -13.30
CA THR A 195 -24.84 13.70 -11.90
C THR A 195 -23.53 13.66 -11.13
N VAL A 196 -23.17 14.75 -10.47
CA VAL A 196 -21.96 14.84 -9.66
C VAL A 196 -22.34 14.87 -8.18
N GLU A 197 -21.84 13.89 -7.44
CA GLU A 197 -22.08 13.74 -6.00
C GLU A 197 -20.75 13.68 -5.25
N ILE A 198 -20.75 14.20 -4.03
CA ILE A 198 -19.62 14.03 -3.11
C ILE A 198 -19.61 12.57 -2.67
N ASP A 199 -18.50 11.89 -2.91
CA ASP A 199 -18.22 10.57 -2.36
C ASP A 199 -17.35 10.69 -1.13
N GLN A 200 -17.72 9.94 -0.10
CA GLN A 200 -16.89 9.75 1.08
C GLN A 200 -16.57 8.26 1.18
N SER A 201 -15.29 7.93 1.02
CA SER A 201 -14.80 6.58 1.23
C SER A 201 -13.94 6.54 2.49
N TYR A 202 -14.13 5.50 3.30
CA TYR A 202 -13.26 5.24 4.43
C TYR A 202 -12.10 4.38 3.94
N SER A 203 -10.92 4.97 3.87
CA SER A 203 -9.69 4.22 3.81
C SER A 203 -9.29 3.79 5.23
N GLN A 204 -8.29 2.93 5.36
CA GLN A 204 -7.65 2.53 6.64
C GLN A 204 -6.98 3.70 7.41
N PHE A 205 -7.35 4.91 7.04
CA PHE A 205 -6.46 6.05 6.92
C PHE A 205 -7.28 7.37 6.90
N GLY A 206 -8.52 7.33 7.41
CA GLY A 206 -9.45 8.46 7.48
C GLY A 206 -10.29 8.65 6.20
N PRO A 207 -11.23 9.61 6.25
CA PRO A 207 -12.15 9.87 5.15
C PRO A 207 -11.39 10.44 3.95
N LEU A 208 -11.47 9.73 2.83
CA LEU A 208 -11.13 10.24 1.50
C LEU A 208 -12.40 10.83 0.90
N TYR A 209 -12.34 12.12 0.58
CA TYR A 209 -13.39 12.81 -0.15
C TYR A 209 -13.07 12.76 -1.63
N GLY A 210 -14.06 12.46 -2.43
CA GLY A 210 -13.96 12.52 -3.87
C GLY A 210 -15.25 13.06 -4.45
N MET A 211 -15.26 13.29 -5.74
CA MET A 211 -16.48 13.53 -6.50
C MET A 211 -16.69 12.41 -7.50
N LYS A 212 -17.92 11.93 -7.57
CA LYS A 212 -18.38 10.90 -8.50
C LYS A 212 -19.19 11.56 -9.61
N PHE A 213 -18.72 11.48 -10.84
CA PHE A 213 -19.50 11.81 -12.02
C PHE A 213 -20.21 10.55 -12.51
N ILE A 214 -21.53 10.54 -12.39
CA ILE A 214 -22.41 9.44 -12.73
C ILE A 214 -23.11 9.81 -14.05
N GLN A 215 -22.71 9.17 -15.16
CA GLN A 215 -23.31 9.44 -16.46
C GLN A 215 -24.80 9.02 -16.49
N ARG A 216 -25.72 9.93 -16.78
CA ARG A 216 -27.12 9.56 -17.02
C ARG A 216 -27.29 9.22 -18.50
N LYS A 217 -27.98 8.11 -18.78
CA LYS A 217 -28.44 7.75 -20.13
C LYS A 217 -29.80 8.38 -20.40
#